data_AF-A0A2W5HKF9-F1
#
_entry.id   AF-A0A2W5HKF9-F1
#
_cell.length_a   1.000
_cell.length_b   1.000
_cell.length_c   1.000
_cell.angle_alpha   90.00
_cell.angle_beta   90.00
_cell.angle_gamma   90.00
#
_symmetry.space_group_name_H-M   'P 1'
#
loop_
_entity.id
_entity.type
_entity.pdbx_description
1 polymer ?
#
loop_
_entity_poly.entity_id
_entity_poly.type
_entity_poly.pdbx_seq_one_letter_code
_entity_poly.pdbx_strand_id
1 'polypeptide(L)'
;MNSLGFNKDPKDTRVVVAMSGGVDSSVVAALLHEQGYDVVGITLQLYDYGAAIDRKGACCAGQDIYDAKRVADERGFPHYVLNYEDNFKEAVIEDFVDTYLEGATPIPCVRCNQTVKFKDL
;
A
#
# COMPACT_ATOMS: atom_id res chain seq x y z
N MET A 1 -0.26 -25.05 -13.66
CA MET A 1 -0.17 -23.58 -13.66
C MET A 1 -1.26 -23.05 -12.74
N ASN A 2 -0.91 -22.23 -11.74
CA ASN A 2 -1.87 -21.63 -10.82
C ASN A 2 -2.63 -20.47 -11.50
N SER A 3 -3.61 -19.87 -10.82
CA SER A 3 -4.45 -18.79 -11.37
C SER A 3 -3.67 -17.50 -11.72
N LEU A 4 -2.45 -17.34 -11.20
CA LEU A 4 -1.54 -16.24 -11.55
C LEU A 4 -0.56 -16.57 -12.70
N GLY A 5 -0.69 -17.75 -13.32
CA GLY A 5 0.13 -18.13 -14.46
C GLY A 5 1.47 -18.78 -14.11
N PHE A 6 1.74 -19.07 -12.83
CA PHE A 6 3.01 -19.71 -12.41
C PHE A 6 2.91 -21.24 -12.41
N ASN A 7 4.01 -21.92 -12.74
CA ASN A 7 4.09 -23.39 -12.72
C ASN A 7 4.46 -23.95 -11.33
N LYS A 8 3.66 -23.61 -10.32
CA LYS A 8 3.74 -24.14 -8.94
C LYS A 8 2.37 -24.03 -8.25
N ASP A 9 2.16 -24.79 -7.18
CA ASP A 9 0.91 -24.77 -6.43
C ASP A 9 0.69 -23.38 -5.76
N PRO A 10 -0.57 -22.95 -5.52
CA PRO A 10 -0.87 -21.70 -4.84
C PRO A 10 -0.16 -21.57 -3.48
N LYS A 11 -0.16 -22.62 -2.66
CA LYS A 11 0.47 -22.65 -1.32
C LYS A 11 1.99 -22.43 -1.35
N ASP A 12 2.64 -22.77 -2.46
CA ASP A 12 4.09 -22.58 -2.67
C ASP A 12 4.39 -21.23 -3.36
N THR A 13 3.35 -20.41 -3.52
CA THR A 13 3.39 -19.09 -4.17
C THR A 13 3.06 -18.02 -3.15
N ARG A 14 4.11 -17.40 -2.61
CA ARG A 14 3.95 -16.20 -1.79
C ARG A 14 3.46 -15.03 -2.64
N VAL A 15 2.41 -14.36 -2.18
CA VAL A 15 1.88 -13.14 -2.79
C VAL A 15 1.83 -12.04 -1.74
N VAL A 16 2.61 -10.99 -1.98
CA VAL A 16 2.61 -9.80 -1.15
C VAL A 16 1.58 -8.83 -1.72
N VAL A 17 0.58 -8.45 -0.94
CA VAL A 17 -0.49 -7.54 -1.35
C VAL A 17 -0.32 -6.20 -0.65
N ALA A 18 -0.08 -5.15 -1.44
CA ALA A 18 -0.15 -3.78 -0.93
C ALA A 18 -1.61 -3.42 -0.60
N MET A 19 -1.91 -3.32 0.69
CA MET A 19 -3.23 -3.04 1.24
C MET A 19 -3.31 -1.60 1.72
N SER A 20 -4.15 -0.80 1.06
CA SER A 20 -4.34 0.62 1.39
C SER A 20 -5.45 0.86 2.42
N GLY A 21 -6.04 -0.20 3.01
CA GLY A 21 -7.28 -0.12 3.79
C GLY A 21 -8.55 -0.09 2.95
N GLY A 22 -8.43 0.09 1.63
CA GLY A 22 -9.55 0.14 0.70
C GLY A 22 -10.13 -1.24 0.38
N VAL A 23 -11.36 -1.23 -0.15
CA VAL A 23 -12.10 -2.45 -0.53
C VAL A 23 -11.37 -3.27 -1.61
N ASP A 24 -10.78 -2.61 -2.61
CA ASP A 24 -10.16 -3.29 -3.74
C ASP A 24 -8.99 -4.19 -3.29
N SER A 25 -8.04 -3.62 -2.54
CA SER A 25 -6.90 -4.39 -2.01
C SER A 25 -7.33 -5.45 -1.01
N SER A 26 -8.39 -5.19 -0.25
CA SER A 26 -8.95 -6.14 0.72
C SER A 26 -9.56 -7.36 0.03
N VAL A 27 -10.34 -7.13 -1.03
CA VAL A 27 -10.94 -8.20 -1.84
C VAL A 27 -9.86 -8.99 -2.57
N VAL A 28 -8.83 -8.33 -3.13
CA VAL A 28 -7.70 -9.02 -3.76
C VAL A 28 -6.99 -9.95 -2.77
N ALA A 29 -6.64 -9.47 -1.58
CA ALA A 29 -5.96 -10.27 -0.56
C ALA A 29 -6.83 -11.46 -0.12
N ALA A 30 -8.13 -11.23 0.13
CA ALA A 30 -9.06 -12.29 0.51
C ALA A 30 -9.23 -13.34 -0.59
N LEU A 31 -9.42 -12.94 -1.85
CA LEU A 31 -9.58 -13.86 -2.97
C LEU A 31 -8.34 -14.72 -3.22
N LEU A 32 -7.14 -14.16 -3.04
CA LEU A 32 -5.89 -14.92 -3.15
C LEU A 32 -5.75 -15.90 -1.97
N HIS A 33 -6.08 -15.47 -0.75
CA HIS A 33 -6.05 -16.35 0.41
C HIS A 33 -7.04 -17.51 0.27
N GLU A 34 -8.27 -17.24 -0.17
CA GLU A 34 -9.30 -18.26 -0.45
C GLU A 34 -8.87 -19.26 -1.55
N GLN A 35 -8.05 -18.81 -2.50
CA GLN A 35 -7.44 -19.68 -3.52
C GLN A 35 -6.25 -20.53 -2.98
N GLY A 36 -5.88 -20.36 -1.72
CA GLY A 36 -4.82 -21.13 -1.06
C GLY A 36 -3.41 -20.58 -1.29
N TYR A 37 -3.27 -19.31 -1.68
CA TYR A 37 -1.95 -18.66 -1.78
C TYR A 37 -1.37 -18.33 -0.40
N ASP A 38 -0.04 -18.29 -0.30
CA ASP A 38 0.68 -17.77 0.87
C ASP A 38 0.65 -16.23 0.83
N VAL A 39 -0.44 -15.64 1.33
CA VAL A 39 -0.68 -14.20 1.28
C VAL A 39 -0.01 -13.49 2.45
N VAL A 40 0.66 -12.37 2.15
CA VAL A 40 1.14 -11.40 3.14
C VAL A 40 0.59 -10.03 2.78
N GLY A 41 -0.20 -9.43 3.66
CA GLY A 41 -0.67 -8.05 3.51
C GLY A 41 0.40 -7.06 3.97
N ILE A 42 0.56 -5.95 3.26
CA ILE A 42 1.43 -4.85 3.69
C ILE A 42 0.78 -3.50 3.47
N THR A 43 0.89 -2.58 4.42
CA THR A 43 0.48 -1.18 4.26
C THR A 43 1.69 -0.27 4.29
N LEU A 44 1.75 0.67 3.34
CA LEU A 44 2.80 1.68 3.30
C LEU A 44 2.32 2.92 4.04
N GLN A 45 3.03 3.28 5.10
CA GLN A 45 2.86 4.55 5.78
C GLN A 45 3.70 5.61 5.07
N LEU A 46 3.05 6.60 4.46
CA LEU A 46 3.70 7.57 3.58
C LEU A 46 3.85 8.98 4.20
N TYR A 47 3.36 9.22 5.41
CA TYR A 47 3.43 10.52 6.09
C TYR A 47 3.34 10.42 7.61
N ASP A 48 3.94 11.37 8.32
CA ASP A 48 3.92 11.45 9.78
C ASP A 48 2.53 11.85 10.32
N TYR A 49 2.10 11.08 11.32
CA TYR A 49 0.87 11.28 12.08
C TYR A 49 1.03 12.33 13.17
N GLY A 50 2.25 12.59 13.64
CA GLY A 50 2.53 13.46 14.79
C GLY A 50 2.03 14.89 14.63
N ALA A 51 2.10 15.45 13.41
CA ALA A 51 1.62 16.80 13.12
C ALA A 51 0.11 16.87 12.74
N ALA A 52 -0.52 15.72 12.50
CA ALA A 52 -1.86 15.60 11.91
C ALA A 52 -2.98 15.32 12.93
N ILE A 53 -2.63 14.94 14.17
CA ILE A 53 -3.59 14.65 15.25
C ILE A 53 -4.51 15.86 15.56
N ASP A 54 -4.07 17.08 15.25
CA ASP A 54 -4.80 18.32 15.57
C ASP A 54 -5.64 18.90 14.40
N ARG A 55 -5.65 18.26 13.22
CA ARG A 55 -6.43 18.76 12.07
C ARG A 55 -7.64 17.88 11.77
N LYS A 56 -8.84 18.44 11.94
CA LYS A 56 -10.09 17.89 11.37
C LYS A 56 -9.89 17.62 9.87
N GLY A 57 -9.84 16.35 9.49
CA GLY A 57 -9.66 15.90 8.09
C GLY A 57 -8.44 15.01 7.84
N ALA A 58 -7.49 14.90 8.78
CA ALA A 58 -6.31 14.05 8.64
C ALA A 58 -6.47 12.62 9.22
N CYS A 59 -7.71 12.27 9.60
CA CYS A 59 -8.07 11.10 10.40
C CYS A 59 -7.96 9.74 9.68
N CYS A 60 -7.90 9.71 8.35
CA CYS A 60 -8.11 8.46 7.61
C CYS A 60 -6.87 7.56 7.55
N ALA A 61 -5.66 8.11 7.54
CA ALA A 61 -4.44 7.33 7.36
C ALA A 61 -4.31 6.17 8.34
N GLY A 62 -4.63 6.43 9.62
CA GLY A 62 -4.46 5.46 10.70
C GLY A 62 -5.58 4.45 10.65
N GLN A 63 -6.79 4.95 10.38
CA GLN A 63 -7.96 4.13 10.15
C GLN A 63 -7.76 3.16 8.98
N ASP A 64 -7.12 3.59 7.88
CA ASP A 64 -6.82 2.75 6.72
C ASP A 64 -5.86 1.60 7.07
N ILE A 65 -4.82 1.88 7.88
CA ILE A 65 -3.93 0.85 8.42
C ILE A 65 -4.70 -0.14 9.29
N TYR A 66 -5.56 0.36 10.19
CA TYR A 66 -6.39 -0.48 11.05
C TYR A 66 -7.40 -1.31 10.25
N ASP A 67 -8.00 -0.76 9.20
CA ASP A 67 -8.94 -1.46 8.33
C ASP A 67 -8.23 -2.56 7.54
N ALA A 68 -7.06 -2.30 6.99
CA ALA A 68 -6.23 -3.33 6.34
C ALA A 68 -5.86 -4.45 7.31
N LYS A 69 -5.43 -4.09 8.52
CA LYS A 69 -5.11 -5.05 9.58
C LYS A 69 -6.34 -5.88 9.97
N ARG A 70 -7.49 -5.26 10.15
CA ARG A 70 -8.74 -5.93 10.53
C ARG A 70 -9.15 -6.96 9.47
N VAL A 71 -9.09 -6.60 8.19
CA VAL A 71 -9.37 -7.54 7.09
C VAL A 71 -8.40 -8.72 7.13
N ALA A 72 -7.11 -8.47 7.35
CA ALA A 72 -6.11 -9.53 7.42
C ALA A 72 -6.33 -10.48 8.60
N ASP A 73 -6.64 -9.93 9.78
CA ASP A 73 -6.96 -10.70 10.99
C ASP A 73 -8.24 -11.53 10.79
N GLU A 74 -9.30 -10.94 10.18
CA GLU A 74 -10.56 -11.64 9.88
C GLU A 74 -10.38 -12.77 8.84
N ARG A 75 -9.44 -12.61 7.90
CA ARG A 75 -9.20 -13.57 6.82
C ARG A 75 -8.07 -14.57 7.11
N GLY A 76 -7.29 -14.37 8.16
CA GLY A 76 -6.29 -15.33 8.63
C GLY A 76 -4.94 -15.26 7.90
N PHE A 77 -4.49 -14.08 7.49
CA PHE A 77 -3.15 -13.88 6.91
C PHE A 77 -2.36 -12.75 7.61
N PRO A 78 -1.02 -12.81 7.63
CA PRO A 78 -0.21 -11.79 8.29
C PRO A 78 -0.31 -10.43 7.58
N HIS A 79 -0.28 -9.36 8.37
CA HIS A 79 -0.25 -7.99 7.88
C HIS A 79 0.87 -7.18 8.57
N TYR A 80 1.63 -6.43 7.77
CA TYR A 80 2.71 -5.58 8.25
C TYR A 80 2.53 -4.13 7.78
N VAL A 81 3.08 -3.20 8.55
CA VAL A 81 3.13 -1.79 8.19
C VAL A 81 4.58 -1.42 7.95
N LEU A 82 4.88 -0.82 6.80
CA LEU A 82 6.20 -0.37 6.44
C LEU A 82 6.21 1.16 6.39
N ASN A 83 7.15 1.78 7.09
CA ASN A 83 7.35 3.23 7.01
C ASN A 83 8.13 3.56 5.74
N TYR A 84 7.52 4.38 4.89
CA TYR A 84 8.02 4.85 3.60
C TYR A 84 7.93 6.37 3.47
N GLU A 85 7.81 7.08 4.59
CA GLU A 85 7.64 8.53 4.61
C GLU A 85 8.78 9.27 3.93
N ASP A 86 10.03 9.00 4.33
CA ASP A 86 11.19 9.68 3.75
C ASP A 86 11.32 9.39 2.25
N ASN A 87 11.21 8.12 1.86
CA ASN A 87 11.21 7.70 0.45
C ASN A 87 10.11 8.40 -0.36
N PHE A 88 8.90 8.49 0.16
CA PHE A 88 7.78 9.14 -0.54
C PHE A 88 7.98 10.65 -0.64
N LYS A 89 8.49 11.28 0.42
CA LYS A 89 8.77 12.71 0.42
C LYS A 89 9.81 13.06 -0.64
N GLU A 90 10.97 12.41 -0.62
CA GLU A 90 12.07 12.67 -1.55
C GLU A 90 11.68 12.31 -2.99
N ALA A 91 11.08 11.14 -3.21
CA ALA A 91 10.84 10.63 -4.56
C ALA A 91 9.55 11.12 -5.22
N VAL A 92 8.64 11.74 -4.48
CA VAL A 92 7.32 12.17 -5.00
C VAL A 92 6.96 13.59 -4.61
N ILE A 93 7.07 13.95 -3.32
CA ILE A 93 6.58 15.25 -2.85
C ILE A 93 7.51 16.39 -3.30
N GLU A 94 8.82 16.22 -3.23
CA GLU A 94 9.77 17.25 -3.67
C GLU A 94 9.62 17.56 -5.17
N ASP A 95 9.63 16.54 -6.03
CA ASP A 95 9.38 16.67 -7.48
C ASP A 95 8.03 17.34 -7.78
N PHE A 96 6.99 16.97 -7.03
CA PHE A 96 5.66 17.57 -7.15
C PHE A 96 5.66 19.06 -6.82
N VAL A 97 6.29 19.46 -5.71
CA VAL A 97 6.36 20.85 -5.28
C VAL A 97 7.17 21.69 -6.27
N ASP A 98 8.35 21.22 -6.67
CA ASP A 98 9.23 21.93 -7.60
C ASP A 98 8.54 22.14 -8.95
N THR A 99 7.92 21.09 -9.50
CA THR A 99 7.20 21.19 -10.78
C THR A 99 5.99 22.13 -10.71
N TYR A 100 5.31 22.18 -9.55
CA TYR A 100 4.22 23.14 -9.34
C TYR A 100 4.74 24.59 -9.28
N LEU A 101 5.88 24.82 -8.63
CA LEU A 101 6.51 26.15 -8.56
C LEU A 101 6.97 26.66 -9.93
N GLU A 102 7.29 25.75 -10.85
CA GLU A 102 7.58 26.06 -12.25
C GLU A 102 6.33 26.39 -13.09
N GLY A 103 5.14 26.35 -12.50
CA GLY A 103 3.88 26.69 -13.17
C GLY A 103 3.24 25.55 -13.95
N ALA A 104 3.70 24.31 -13.75
CA ALA A 104 3.10 23.11 -14.33
C ALA A 104 2.08 22.45 -13.38
N THR A 105 1.37 21.44 -13.88
CA THR A 105 0.43 20.62 -13.10
C THR A 105 0.90 19.16 -13.11
N PRO A 106 1.80 18.76 -12.19
CA PRO A 106 2.34 17.40 -12.13
C PRO A 106 1.31 16.36 -11.67
N ILE A 107 1.55 15.09 -12.05
CA ILE A 107 0.74 13.94 -11.62
C ILE A 107 1.56 13.07 -10.65
N PRO A 108 1.48 13.32 -9.33
CA PRO A 108 2.34 12.65 -8.34
C PRO A 108 2.07 11.13 -8.27
N CYS A 109 0.86 10.69 -8.63
CA CYS A 109 0.49 9.27 -8.63
C CYS A 109 1.35 8.43 -9.60
N VAL A 110 1.77 9.01 -10.73
CA VAL A 110 2.64 8.31 -11.70
C VAL A 110 4.01 8.09 -11.08
N ARG A 111 4.58 9.12 -10.44
CA ARG A 111 5.86 9.02 -9.73
C ARG A 111 5.78 8.03 -8.58
N CYS A 112 4.76 8.15 -7.73
CA CYS A 112 4.53 7.21 -6.62
C CYS A 112 4.50 5.74 -7.06
N ASN A 113 3.83 5.41 -8.17
CA ASN A 113 3.85 4.06 -8.68
C ASN A 113 5.25 3.65 -9.17
N GLN A 114 5.94 4.52 -9.91
CA GLN A 114 7.27 4.26 -10.47
C GLN A 114 8.37 4.12 -9.42
N THR A 115 8.29 4.85 -8.31
CA THR A 115 9.37 4.96 -7.32
C THR A 115 9.04 4.22 -6.02
N VAL A 116 7.82 4.35 -5.51
CA VAL A 116 7.47 3.80 -4.19
C VAL A 116 6.80 2.43 -4.29
N LYS A 117 5.72 2.29 -5.08
CA LYS A 117 4.89 1.08 -5.02
C LYS A 117 5.48 -0.16 -5.69
N PHE A 118 6.30 0.00 -6.74
CA PHE A 118 6.78 -1.12 -7.55
C PHE A 118 8.29 -1.31 -7.53
N LYS A 119 9.04 -0.33 -7.04
CA LYS A 119 10.50 -0.39 -7.01
C LYS A 119 11.04 -0.72 -5.63
N ASP A 120 10.49 -0.06 -4.61
CA ASP A 120 10.96 -0.25 -3.23
C ASP A 120 10.18 -1.37 -2.49
N LEU A 121 9.08 -1.85 -3.08
CA LEU A 121 8.24 -2.95 -2.59
C LEU A 121 8.69 -4.32 -3.13
#